data_AF-A0A5B8U9C9-F1
#
_entry.id   AF-A0A5B8U9C9-F1
#
_cell.length_a   1.000
_cell.length_b   1.000
_cell.length_c   1.000
_cell.angle_alpha   90.00
_cell.angle_beta   90.00
_cell.angle_gamma   90.00
#
_symmetry.space_group_name_H-M   'P 1'
#
loop_
_entity.id
_entity.type
_entity.pdbx_description
1 polymer ?
#
loop_
_entity_poly.entity_id
_entity_poly.type
_entity_poly.pdbx_seq_one_letter_code
_entity_poly.pdbx_strand_id
1 'polypeptide(L)'
;MVDLVAASGQNVMLLTALVLAVGAVSGLGVQLRWWLTAALIALYVPLAGSGPSIQRAGIMGMATLAAALASRPASRGYALLLAAGATLAADPRSAADPGWQLSFAAVLGIALLARPAADRLRRARVPRGAAEVAAVTIAATLATAPIIAWRFDRSSLVSLPANILAAPAVAPVMWLGMIAATVGQLAPAALVAPLVAVAGLPLGFLVALAHAAAGLPGAQVAVPAAAVAGIAALVAAALLPGREGPGAASASRRRRVRRRALVVAGALAAFLVLVGPGLLRHGVVGPPPAGVLRVTALDIGQGDATLLQADGHAVLVDTGPPGAPLLAELRRAGVGRLDVLVVTHAQADHEGGAPAVLARLPVDVLLDGRGGDRSPGSRALDGPLARRHTRVVPAAAGQVVRVGTLALRVLWPPPGPAVPGTDPNDRAIVAVASAHGARVLLTADAESPVLAPLGLTPVDVLKVSHHGSADPGLEGLLQELRPRIALVEVGRHNTYGHPVPATMRALAAAGGVVRRTDRDGTVRVDLGGGRATVAAARATGGAGA
;
A
#
# COMPACT_ATOMS: atom_id res chain seq x y z
N MET A 1 4.34 -1.09 6.13
CA MET A 1 5.15 -1.23 4.90
C MET A 1 6.53 -1.60 5.38
N VAL A 2 7.07 -2.74 4.94
CA VAL A 2 8.44 -3.09 5.28
C VAL A 2 9.29 -2.53 4.13
N ASP A 3 10.15 -1.55 4.41
CA ASP A 3 11.02 -0.89 3.42
C ASP A 3 12.17 -1.80 2.98
N LEU A 4 11.88 -3.06 2.64
CA LEU A 4 12.87 -4.06 2.27
C LEU A 4 13.43 -3.83 0.84
N VAL A 5 12.78 -2.98 0.03
CA VAL A 5 13.05 -2.79 -1.42
C VAL A 5 13.33 -1.33 -1.79
N ALA A 6 13.57 -0.44 -0.81
CA ALA A 6 13.96 0.93 -1.12
C ALA A 6 15.41 0.96 -1.62
N ALA A 7 15.62 1.06 -2.94
CA ALA A 7 16.93 1.31 -3.54
C ALA A 7 17.56 2.57 -2.90
N SER A 8 18.63 2.37 -2.14
CA SER A 8 19.18 3.38 -1.25
C SER A 8 20.52 3.91 -1.76
N GLY A 9 21.04 4.97 -1.12
CA GLY A 9 22.41 5.44 -1.38
C GLY A 9 23.50 4.40 -1.15
N GLN A 10 23.18 3.29 -0.48
CA GLN A 10 24.06 2.13 -0.37
C GLN A 10 24.33 1.49 -1.74
N ASN A 11 23.37 1.48 -2.66
CA ASN A 11 23.57 0.92 -4.00
C ASN A 11 24.61 1.73 -4.79
N VAL A 12 24.51 3.06 -4.76
CA VAL A 12 25.48 3.96 -5.40
C VAL A 12 26.86 3.84 -4.75
N MET A 13 26.93 3.68 -3.43
CA MET A 13 28.18 3.45 -2.71
C MET A 13 28.81 2.10 -3.07
N LEU A 14 28.01 1.03 -3.12
CA LEU A 14 28.47 -0.30 -3.53
C LEU A 14 29.02 -0.24 -4.94
N LEU A 15 28.26 0.30 -5.88
CA LEU A 15 28.66 0.52 -7.28
C LEU A 15 30.01 1.24 -7.39
N THR A 16 30.18 2.31 -6.61
CA THR A 16 31.44 3.06 -6.51
C THR A 16 32.57 2.18 -6.00
N ALA A 17 32.34 1.41 -4.94
CA ALA A 17 33.33 0.49 -4.38
C ALA A 17 33.75 -0.59 -5.40
N LEU A 18 32.83 -1.10 -6.24
CA LEU A 18 33.20 -2.05 -7.30
C LEU A 18 34.19 -1.45 -8.27
N VAL A 19 33.85 -0.30 -8.84
CA VAL A 19 34.64 0.32 -9.90
C VAL A 19 36.03 0.66 -9.39
N LEU A 20 36.12 1.18 -8.17
CA LEU A 20 37.38 1.49 -7.54
C LEU A 20 38.21 0.23 -7.25
N ALA A 21 37.59 -0.85 -6.76
CA ALA A 21 38.28 -2.10 -6.44
C ALA A 21 38.72 -2.87 -7.69
N VAL A 22 37.83 -3.06 -8.67
CA VAL A 22 38.14 -3.72 -9.94
C VAL A 22 39.20 -2.91 -10.69
N GLY A 23 39.02 -1.60 -10.79
CA GLY A 23 40.02 -0.72 -11.41
C GLY A 23 41.37 -0.75 -10.68
N ALA A 24 41.38 -1.00 -9.36
CA ALA A 24 42.60 -1.24 -8.59
C ALA A 24 43.33 -2.51 -9.00
N VAL A 25 42.62 -3.62 -9.05
CA VAL A 25 43.17 -4.92 -9.42
C VAL A 25 43.61 -4.93 -10.90
N SER A 26 42.89 -4.22 -11.77
CA SER A 26 43.22 -4.11 -13.19
C SER A 26 44.32 -3.09 -13.52
N GLY A 27 44.94 -2.44 -12.52
CA GLY A 27 46.04 -1.50 -12.73
C GLY A 27 45.65 -0.15 -13.36
N LEU A 28 44.36 0.20 -13.40
CA LEU A 28 43.89 1.46 -13.98
C LEU A 28 44.39 2.66 -13.19
N GLY A 29 44.74 3.77 -13.84
CA GLY A 29 45.10 5.01 -13.14
C GLY A 29 43.95 5.56 -12.28
N VAL A 30 44.27 6.21 -11.16
CA VAL A 30 43.26 6.71 -10.19
C VAL A 30 42.24 7.66 -10.82
N GLN A 31 42.67 8.52 -11.75
CA GLN A 31 41.79 9.44 -12.46
C GLN A 31 40.78 8.71 -13.36
N LEU A 32 41.23 7.66 -14.07
CA LEU A 32 40.34 6.87 -14.91
C LEU A 32 39.29 6.14 -14.07
N ARG A 33 39.65 5.64 -12.89
CA ARG A 33 38.68 5.01 -11.96
C ARG A 33 37.61 6.00 -11.50
N TRP A 34 37.98 7.26 -11.24
CA TRP A 34 37.02 8.31 -10.89
C TRP A 34 36.07 8.65 -12.04
N TRP A 35 36.58 8.78 -13.26
CA TRP A 35 35.75 9.02 -14.44
C TRP A 35 34.80 7.87 -14.75
N LEU A 36 35.28 6.62 -14.66
CA LEU A 36 34.43 5.43 -14.80
C LEU A 36 33.33 5.39 -13.74
N THR A 37 33.65 5.77 -12.49
CA THR A 37 32.66 5.85 -11.43
C THR A 37 31.62 6.92 -11.73
N ALA A 38 32.04 8.11 -12.16
CA ALA A 38 31.13 9.21 -12.51
C ALA A 38 30.20 8.82 -13.66
N ALA A 39 30.74 8.22 -14.72
CA ALA A 39 29.95 7.73 -15.86
C ALA A 39 28.94 6.66 -15.42
N LEU A 40 29.35 5.73 -14.56
CA LEU A 40 28.49 4.66 -14.09
C LEU A 40 27.36 5.18 -13.17
N ILE A 41 27.64 6.17 -12.31
CA ILE A 41 26.58 6.84 -11.52
C ILE A 41 25.59 7.56 -12.44
N ALA A 42 26.10 8.30 -13.43
CA ALA A 42 25.27 9.03 -14.39
C ALA A 42 24.38 8.10 -15.23
N LEU A 43 24.85 6.88 -15.52
CA LEU A 43 24.08 5.85 -16.22
C LEU A 43 23.10 5.12 -15.28
N TYR A 44 23.52 4.82 -14.04
CA TYR A 44 22.71 4.07 -13.07
C TYR A 44 21.46 4.83 -12.62
N VAL A 45 21.57 6.14 -12.38
CA VAL A 45 20.47 6.95 -11.82
C VAL A 45 19.22 6.94 -12.74
N PRO A 46 19.34 7.20 -14.05
CA PRO A 46 18.22 7.07 -14.99
C PRO A 46 17.70 5.64 -15.10
N LEU A 47 18.59 4.65 -15.26
CA LEU A 47 18.22 3.24 -15.45
C LEU A 47 17.46 2.66 -14.25
N ALA A 48 17.79 3.08 -13.03
CA ALA A 48 17.13 2.62 -11.82
C ALA A 48 15.76 3.31 -11.57
N GLY A 49 15.24 4.07 -12.55
CA GLY A 49 13.90 4.66 -12.50
C GLY A 49 13.83 6.05 -11.87
N SER A 50 14.97 6.72 -11.65
CA SER A 50 15.05 8.13 -11.20
C SER A 50 14.22 8.48 -9.97
N GLY A 51 13.96 7.55 -9.05
CA GLY A 51 13.24 7.87 -7.81
C GLY A 51 14.01 8.88 -6.94
N PRO A 52 13.35 9.69 -6.07
CA PRO A 52 14.00 10.73 -5.28
C PRO A 52 15.19 10.25 -4.43
N SER A 53 15.13 9.02 -3.92
CA SER A 53 16.24 8.38 -3.20
C SER A 53 17.48 8.17 -4.06
N ILE A 54 17.28 7.75 -5.30
CA ILE A 54 18.33 7.44 -6.28
C ILE A 54 18.93 8.74 -6.81
N GLN A 55 18.10 9.74 -7.14
CA GLN A 55 18.56 11.07 -7.56
C GLN A 55 19.46 11.70 -6.49
N ARG A 56 19.01 11.73 -5.23
CA ARG A 56 19.81 12.23 -4.10
C ARG A 56 21.13 11.47 -3.99
N ALA A 57 21.10 10.14 -4.03
CA ALA A 57 22.29 9.32 -3.93
C ALA A 57 23.28 9.59 -5.07
N GLY A 58 22.79 9.75 -6.30
CA GLY A 58 23.58 10.13 -7.47
C GLY A 58 24.25 11.49 -7.28
N ILE A 59 23.50 12.53 -6.91
CA ILE A 59 24.05 13.87 -6.70
C ILE A 59 25.10 13.87 -5.58
N MET A 60 24.82 13.20 -4.46
CA MET A 60 25.78 13.08 -3.36
C MET A 60 27.04 12.31 -3.77
N GLY A 61 26.90 11.26 -4.58
CA GLY A 61 28.00 10.49 -5.14
C GLY A 61 28.87 11.36 -6.06
N MET A 62 28.25 12.04 -7.02
CA MET A 62 28.93 12.97 -7.93
C MET A 62 29.63 14.12 -7.20
N ALA A 63 29.00 14.69 -6.17
CA ALA A 63 29.60 15.73 -5.34
C ALA A 63 30.84 15.22 -4.57
N THR A 64 30.79 13.97 -4.11
CA THR A 64 31.93 13.32 -3.43
C THR A 64 33.08 13.08 -4.40
N LEU A 65 32.77 12.64 -5.63
CA LEU A 65 33.75 12.47 -6.71
C LEU A 65 34.39 13.80 -7.12
N ALA A 66 33.59 14.85 -7.28
CA ALA A 66 34.08 16.18 -7.60
C ALA A 66 35.03 16.72 -6.53
N ALA A 67 34.68 16.54 -5.24
CA ALA A 67 35.56 16.90 -4.14
C ALA A 67 36.88 16.11 -4.17
N ALA A 68 36.82 14.80 -4.46
CA ALA A 68 38.00 13.95 -4.59
C ALA A 68 38.90 14.38 -5.76
N LEU A 69 38.34 14.66 -6.94
CA LEU A 69 39.07 15.16 -8.11
C LEU A 69 39.69 16.55 -7.86
N ALA A 70 39.01 17.40 -7.09
CA ALA A 70 39.52 18.70 -6.66
C ALA A 70 40.53 18.62 -5.49
N SER A 71 40.87 17.41 -5.02
CA SER A 71 41.72 17.20 -3.84
C SER A 71 41.22 17.94 -2.58
N ARG A 72 39.89 18.06 -2.45
CA ARG A 72 39.21 18.70 -1.32
C ARG A 72 38.54 17.65 -0.43
N PRO A 73 38.45 17.89 0.89
CA PRO A 73 37.71 17.01 1.78
C PRO A 73 36.21 17.04 1.44
N ALA A 74 35.60 15.88 1.20
CA ALA A 74 34.17 15.78 0.93
C ALA A 74 33.36 16.01 2.22
N SER A 75 32.47 17.01 2.19
CA SER A 75 31.52 17.27 3.27
C SER A 75 30.18 16.61 3.00
N ARG A 76 29.78 15.70 3.90
CA ARG A 76 28.48 15.01 3.83
C ARG A 76 27.30 15.98 3.96
N GLY A 77 27.47 17.05 4.73
CA GLY A 77 26.43 18.08 4.92
C GLY A 77 26.23 18.90 3.66
N TYR A 78 27.31 19.38 3.03
CA TYR A 78 27.21 20.10 1.76
C TYR A 78 26.67 19.23 0.63
N ALA A 79 27.07 17.95 0.56
CA ALA A 79 26.52 17.01 -0.41
C ALA A 79 25.00 16.80 -0.24
N LEU A 80 24.52 16.71 1.00
CA LEU A 80 23.09 16.58 1.30
C LEU A 80 22.32 17.86 0.93
N LEU A 81 22.84 19.04 1.28
CA LEU A 81 22.24 20.33 0.93
C LEU A 81 22.23 20.56 -0.58
N LEU A 82 23.30 20.21 -1.29
CA LEU A 82 23.37 20.26 -2.74
C LEU A 82 22.34 19.34 -3.38
N ALA A 83 22.19 18.11 -2.88
CA ALA A 83 21.18 17.18 -3.36
C ALA A 83 19.75 17.70 -3.11
N ALA A 84 19.49 18.29 -1.94
CA ALA A 84 18.19 18.92 -1.66
C ALA A 84 17.92 20.09 -2.61
N GLY A 85 18.90 21.00 -2.75
CA GLY A 85 18.79 22.17 -3.62
C GLY A 85 18.60 21.80 -5.08
N ALA A 86 19.40 20.86 -5.61
CA ALA A 86 19.31 20.43 -7.01
C ALA A 86 17.97 19.73 -7.32
N THR A 87 17.49 18.86 -6.43
CA THR A 87 16.19 18.19 -6.64
C THR A 87 15.01 19.16 -6.53
N LEU A 88 15.04 20.11 -5.59
CA LEU A 88 13.99 21.12 -5.45
C LEU A 88 14.03 22.20 -6.53
N ALA A 89 15.20 22.52 -7.08
CA ALA A 89 15.35 23.41 -8.23
C ALA A 89 14.80 22.77 -9.52
N ALA A 90 14.97 21.45 -9.67
CA ALA A 90 14.43 20.71 -10.81
C ALA A 90 12.90 20.54 -10.72
N ASP A 91 12.37 20.20 -9.54
CA ASP A 91 10.94 20.15 -9.29
C ASP A 91 10.61 20.56 -7.83
N PRO A 92 10.10 21.77 -7.61
CA PRO A 92 9.70 22.25 -6.28
C PRO A 92 8.63 21.37 -5.61
N ARG A 93 7.81 20.64 -6.39
CA ARG A 93 6.77 19.75 -5.85
C ARG A 93 7.36 18.50 -5.21
N SER A 94 8.63 18.18 -5.47
CA SER A 94 9.35 17.08 -4.82
C SER A 94 9.34 17.17 -3.29
N ALA A 95 9.26 18.37 -2.71
CA ALA A 95 9.15 18.53 -1.26
C ALA A 95 7.87 17.88 -0.68
N ALA A 96 6.80 17.78 -1.46
CA ALA A 96 5.55 17.14 -1.07
C ALA A 96 5.59 15.62 -1.22
N ASP A 97 6.50 15.09 -2.04
CA ASP A 97 6.64 13.66 -2.31
C ASP A 97 7.10 12.88 -1.06
N PRO A 98 6.41 11.80 -0.66
CA PRO A 98 6.82 10.97 0.47
C PRO A 98 8.19 10.33 0.27
N GLY A 99 8.53 9.90 -0.94
CA GLY A 99 9.83 9.28 -1.25
C GLY A 99 11.00 10.23 -1.03
N TRP A 100 10.84 11.51 -1.40
CA TRP A 100 11.79 12.58 -1.11
C TRP A 100 11.91 12.83 0.41
N GLN A 101 10.78 13.04 1.10
CA GLN A 101 10.75 13.32 2.55
C GLN A 101 11.43 12.22 3.36
N LEU A 102 11.06 10.96 3.12
CA LEU A 102 11.62 9.79 3.80
C LEU A 102 13.11 9.64 3.52
N SER A 103 13.54 9.93 2.29
CA SER A 103 14.94 9.90 1.90
C SER A 103 15.81 10.87 2.68
N PHE A 104 15.46 12.16 2.66
CA PHE A 104 16.27 13.19 3.30
C PHE A 104 16.22 13.05 4.83
N ALA A 105 15.06 12.70 5.38
CA ALA A 105 14.92 12.41 6.80
C ALA A 105 15.81 11.22 7.23
N ALA A 106 15.83 10.12 6.48
CA ALA A 106 16.66 8.97 6.80
C ALA A 106 18.15 9.33 6.83
N VAL A 107 18.66 10.03 5.80
CA VAL A 107 20.08 10.40 5.72
C VAL A 107 20.46 11.38 6.83
N LEU A 108 19.59 12.36 7.12
CA LEU A 108 19.80 13.31 8.22
C LEU A 108 19.78 12.57 9.58
N GLY A 109 18.82 11.68 9.79
CA GLY A 109 18.73 10.82 10.97
C GLY A 109 19.99 9.99 11.18
N ILE A 110 20.47 9.30 10.14
CA ILE A 110 21.72 8.52 10.16
C ILE A 110 22.90 9.43 10.51
N ALA A 111 23.02 10.59 9.87
CA ALA A 111 24.13 11.52 10.12
C ALA A 111 24.18 12.01 11.58
N LEU A 112 23.03 12.24 12.20
CA LEU A 112 22.92 12.78 13.56
C LEU A 112 22.94 11.69 14.65
N LEU A 113 22.29 10.55 14.41
CA LEU A 113 21.97 9.56 15.46
C LEU A 113 22.78 8.26 15.36
N ALA A 114 23.31 7.89 14.19
CA ALA A 114 23.97 6.58 14.02
C ALA A 114 25.25 6.46 14.87
N ARG A 115 26.09 7.49 14.93
CA ARG A 115 27.30 7.47 15.78
C ARG A 115 26.97 7.32 17.28
N PRO A 116 26.12 8.19 17.88
CA PRO A 116 25.70 8.02 19.26
C PRO A 116 25.03 6.67 19.58
N ALA A 117 24.25 6.14 18.64
CA ALA A 117 23.61 4.83 18.78
C ALA A 117 24.64 3.69 18.77
N ALA A 118 25.58 3.69 17.83
CA ALA A 118 26.64 2.69 17.75
C ALA A 118 27.49 2.66 19.02
N ASP A 119 27.87 3.82 19.55
CA ASP A 119 28.69 3.91 20.77
C ASP A 119 27.96 3.41 22.02
N ARG A 120 26.62 3.43 22.03
CA ARG A 120 25.81 2.84 23.11
C ARG A 120 25.68 1.34 22.99
N LEU A 121 25.44 0.85 21.79
CA LEU A 121 25.36 -0.58 21.50
C LEU A 121 26.70 -1.26 21.82
N ARG A 122 27.83 -0.64 21.44
CA ARG A 122 29.17 -1.10 21.80
C ARG A 122 29.39 -1.13 23.31
N ARG A 123 28.95 -0.09 24.04
CA ARG A 123 28.96 -0.09 25.52
C ARG A 123 28.09 -1.18 26.13
N ALA A 124 27.04 -1.60 25.43
CA ALA A 124 26.20 -2.75 25.78
C ALA A 124 26.77 -4.10 25.31
N ARG A 125 28.05 -4.16 24.89
CA ARG A 125 28.76 -5.36 24.43
C ARG A 125 28.24 -5.97 23.11
N VAL A 126 27.54 -5.19 22.29
CA VAL A 126 27.19 -5.61 20.92
C VAL A 126 28.45 -5.60 20.04
N PRO A 127 28.73 -6.66 19.24
CA PRO A 127 29.85 -6.69 18.32
C PRO A 127 29.87 -5.50 17.36
N ARG A 128 31.06 -5.03 16.98
CA ARG A 128 31.22 -3.79 16.21
C ARG A 128 30.37 -3.74 14.93
N GLY A 129 30.39 -4.81 14.13
CA GLY A 129 29.61 -4.88 12.89
C GLY A 129 28.11 -4.82 13.13
N ALA A 130 27.60 -5.63 14.07
CA ALA A 130 26.18 -5.63 14.44
C ALA A 130 25.73 -4.28 15.03
N ALA A 131 26.59 -3.64 15.83
CA ALA A 131 26.32 -2.33 16.41
C ALA A 131 26.21 -1.23 15.34
N GLU A 132 27.05 -1.26 14.30
CA GLU A 132 27.00 -0.31 13.20
C GLU A 132 25.73 -0.48 12.36
N VAL A 133 25.39 -1.73 12.00
CA VAL A 133 24.16 -2.04 11.25
C VAL A 133 22.92 -1.61 12.03
N ALA A 134 22.80 -2.04 13.28
CA ALA A 134 21.64 -1.70 14.12
C ALA A 134 21.54 -0.18 14.36
N ALA A 135 22.68 0.51 14.53
CA ALA A 135 22.68 1.96 14.73
C ALA A 135 22.17 2.73 13.50
N VAL A 136 22.58 2.32 12.29
CA VAL A 136 22.08 2.92 11.04
C VAL A 136 20.57 2.68 10.90
N THR A 137 20.11 1.46 11.15
CA THR A 137 18.68 1.12 11.06
C THR A 137 17.86 1.91 12.09
N ILE A 138 18.28 1.94 13.36
CA ILE A 138 17.60 2.71 14.42
C ILE A 138 17.54 4.19 14.05
N ALA A 139 18.65 4.77 13.61
CA ALA A 139 18.73 6.18 13.25
C ALA A 139 17.80 6.54 12.08
N ALA A 140 17.78 5.71 11.03
CA ALA A 140 16.88 5.88 9.90
C ALA A 140 15.41 5.76 10.33
N THR A 141 15.06 4.70 11.07
CA THR A 141 13.69 4.45 11.53
C THR A 141 13.17 5.56 12.43
N LEU A 142 13.99 6.09 13.36
CA LEU A 142 13.56 7.19 14.22
C LEU A 142 13.25 8.46 13.42
N ALA A 143 13.99 8.73 12.35
CA ALA A 143 13.77 9.90 11.52
C ALA A 143 12.60 9.73 10.54
N THR A 144 12.37 8.52 10.02
CA THR A 144 11.31 8.28 9.02
C THR A 144 9.96 7.90 9.64
N ALA A 145 9.94 7.25 10.80
CA ALA A 145 8.70 6.75 11.40
C ALA A 145 7.61 7.82 11.60
N PRO A 146 7.90 9.07 12.03
CA PRO A 146 6.87 10.10 12.15
C PRO A 146 6.24 10.49 10.80
N ILE A 147 7.06 10.54 9.75
CA ILE A 147 6.61 10.86 8.39
C ILE A 147 5.75 9.71 7.85
N ILE A 148 6.18 8.46 8.07
CA ILE A 148 5.41 7.27 7.67
C ILE A 148 4.05 7.26 8.38
N ALA A 149 4.03 7.51 9.70
CA ALA A 149 2.80 7.54 10.48
C ALA A 149 1.86 8.67 10.02
N TRP A 150 2.39 9.84 9.67
CA TRP A 150 1.60 10.98 9.18
C TRP A 150 1.06 10.78 7.76
N ARG A 151 1.85 10.18 6.85
CA ARG A 151 1.47 10.01 5.44
C ARG A 151 0.59 8.80 5.19
N PHE A 152 0.75 7.74 6.00
CA PHE A 152 0.12 6.45 5.73
C PHE A 152 -0.81 5.98 6.86
N ASP A 153 -1.01 6.79 7.91
CA ASP A 153 -1.82 6.48 9.11
C ASP A 153 -1.52 5.11 9.73
N ARG A 154 -0.29 4.61 9.52
CA ARG A 154 0.15 3.26 9.88
C ARG A 154 1.62 3.28 10.26
N SER A 155 1.98 2.44 11.23
CA SER A 155 3.36 2.14 11.59
C SER A 155 3.52 0.63 11.72
N SER A 156 4.69 0.11 11.33
CA SER A 156 5.00 -1.31 11.43
C SER A 156 6.08 -1.50 12.49
N LEU A 157 5.71 -2.04 13.65
CA LEU A 157 6.66 -2.37 14.71
C LEU A 157 7.63 -3.49 14.28
N VAL A 158 7.19 -4.31 13.32
CA VAL A 158 7.95 -5.42 12.73
C VAL A 158 8.99 -4.94 11.71
N SER A 159 8.89 -3.68 11.24
CA SER A 159 9.82 -3.13 10.25
C SER A 159 11.27 -3.07 10.74
N LEU A 160 11.49 -2.71 12.02
CA LEU A 160 12.83 -2.62 12.58
C LEU A 160 13.57 -3.98 12.60
N PRO A 161 13.03 -5.07 13.20
CA PRO A 161 13.68 -6.36 13.17
C PRO A 161 13.79 -6.93 11.75
N ALA A 162 12.77 -6.75 10.90
CA ALA A 162 12.81 -7.21 9.52
C ALA A 162 13.94 -6.54 8.72
N ASN A 163 14.14 -5.22 8.87
CA ASN A 163 15.21 -4.50 8.18
C ASN A 163 16.61 -4.92 8.67
N ILE A 164 16.78 -5.21 9.96
CA ILE A 164 18.06 -5.73 10.50
C ILE A 164 18.36 -7.11 9.92
N LEU A 165 17.36 -8.00 9.85
CA LEU A 165 17.50 -9.35 9.30
C LEU A 165 17.69 -9.34 7.77
N ALA A 166 17.11 -8.37 7.07
CA ALA A 166 17.25 -8.20 5.63
C ALA A 166 18.62 -7.67 5.21
N ALA A 167 19.25 -6.82 6.05
CA ALA A 167 20.46 -6.09 5.70
C ALA A 167 21.61 -6.96 5.11
N PRO A 168 21.91 -8.17 5.61
CA PRO A 168 22.96 -9.02 5.05
C PRO A 168 22.64 -9.55 3.65
N ALA A 169 21.37 -9.69 3.28
CA ALA A 169 20.94 -10.25 1.99
C ALA A 169 20.85 -9.21 0.87
N VAL A 170 20.68 -7.92 1.20
CA VAL A 170 20.51 -6.84 0.20
C VAL A 170 21.72 -6.71 -0.72
N ALA A 171 22.94 -6.67 -0.17
CA ALA A 171 24.14 -6.51 -0.99
C ALA A 171 24.39 -7.71 -1.93
N PRO A 172 24.32 -8.98 -1.47
CA PRO A 172 24.38 -10.15 -2.36
C PRO A 172 23.34 -10.12 -3.48
N VAL A 173 22.08 -9.79 -3.17
CA VAL A 173 21.02 -9.69 -4.19
C VAL A 173 21.37 -8.66 -5.24
N MET A 174 21.86 -7.49 -4.83
CA MET A 174 22.25 -6.43 -5.75
C MET A 174 23.40 -6.87 -6.66
N TRP A 175 24.49 -7.41 -6.11
CA TRP A 175 25.66 -7.81 -6.90
C TRP A 175 25.33 -8.94 -7.86
N LEU A 176 24.72 -10.02 -7.36
CA LEU A 176 24.41 -11.18 -8.17
C LEU A 176 23.37 -10.83 -9.25
N GLY A 177 22.37 -10.02 -8.90
CA GLY A 177 21.38 -9.53 -9.86
C GLY A 177 21.99 -8.64 -10.94
N MET A 178 22.91 -7.74 -10.58
CA MET A 178 23.59 -6.88 -11.55
C MET A 178 24.50 -7.68 -12.48
N ILE A 179 25.29 -8.61 -11.94
CA ILE A 179 26.14 -9.50 -12.76
C ILE A 179 25.26 -10.37 -13.66
N ALA A 180 24.17 -10.93 -13.15
CA ALA A 180 23.24 -11.74 -13.94
C ALA A 180 22.61 -10.93 -15.08
N ALA A 181 22.19 -9.70 -14.81
CA ALA A 181 21.66 -8.80 -15.82
C ALA A 181 22.72 -8.47 -16.89
N THR A 182 23.94 -8.13 -16.50
CA THR A 182 25.01 -7.79 -17.45
C THR A 182 25.44 -8.99 -18.29
N VAL A 183 25.69 -10.14 -17.66
CA VAL A 183 26.07 -11.37 -18.37
C VAL A 183 24.91 -11.84 -19.26
N GLY A 184 23.67 -11.66 -18.83
CA GLY A 184 22.46 -11.96 -19.60
C GLY A 184 22.33 -11.19 -20.91
N GLN A 185 22.99 -10.03 -21.05
CA GLN A 185 23.02 -9.30 -22.31
C GLN A 185 23.97 -9.91 -23.35
N LEU A 186 24.96 -10.70 -22.91
CA LEU A 186 26.08 -11.16 -23.74
C LEU A 186 26.17 -12.68 -23.86
N ALA A 187 25.56 -13.42 -22.94
CA ALA A 187 25.67 -14.87 -22.84
C ALA A 187 24.31 -15.58 -23.02
N PRO A 188 24.30 -16.82 -23.55
CA PRO A 188 23.09 -17.63 -23.62
C PRO A 188 22.48 -17.90 -22.24
N ALA A 189 21.16 -18.05 -22.19
CA ALA A 189 20.40 -18.27 -20.96
C ALA A 189 20.91 -19.44 -20.10
N ALA A 190 21.48 -20.49 -20.72
CA ALA A 190 22.04 -21.65 -20.02
C ALA A 190 23.23 -21.30 -19.11
N LEU A 191 24.03 -20.30 -19.46
CA LEU A 191 25.16 -19.82 -18.65
C LEU A 191 24.72 -18.87 -17.52
N VAL A 192 23.59 -18.19 -17.72
CA VAL A 192 23.05 -17.19 -16.78
C VAL A 192 22.15 -17.84 -15.72
N ALA A 193 21.49 -18.95 -16.06
CA ALA A 193 20.54 -19.64 -15.18
C ALA A 193 21.12 -20.04 -13.81
N PRO A 194 22.35 -20.58 -13.69
CA PRO A 194 22.94 -20.88 -12.38
C PRO A 194 23.17 -19.63 -11.53
N LEU A 195 23.60 -18.53 -12.16
CA LEU A 195 23.84 -17.26 -11.49
C LEU A 195 22.53 -16.64 -10.97
N VAL A 196 21.47 -16.71 -11.76
CA VAL A 196 20.11 -16.29 -11.35
C VAL A 196 19.58 -17.19 -10.22
N ALA A 197 19.82 -18.50 -10.28
CA ALA A 197 19.41 -19.43 -9.22
C ALA A 197 20.11 -19.09 -7.88
N VAL A 198 21.42 -18.79 -7.91
CA VAL A 198 22.17 -18.35 -6.72
C VAL A 198 21.66 -16.99 -6.23
N ALA A 199 21.37 -16.04 -7.12
CA ALA A 199 20.74 -14.76 -6.75
C ALA A 199 19.33 -14.94 -6.14
N GLY A 200 18.62 -15.99 -6.56
CA GLY A 200 17.30 -16.36 -6.08
C GLY A 200 17.27 -16.79 -4.61
N LEU A 201 18.36 -17.31 -4.06
CA LEU A 201 18.44 -17.73 -2.65
C LEU A 201 18.28 -16.55 -1.65
N PRO A 202 19.14 -15.50 -1.69
CA PRO A 202 18.98 -14.36 -0.80
C PRO A 202 17.74 -13.54 -1.14
N LEU A 203 17.30 -13.50 -2.40
CA LEU A 203 16.03 -12.87 -2.79
C LEU A 203 14.83 -13.61 -2.19
N GLY A 204 14.82 -14.94 -2.26
CA GLY A 204 13.80 -15.80 -1.65
C GLY A 204 13.75 -15.64 -0.13
N PHE A 205 14.91 -15.50 0.53
CA PHE A 205 14.97 -15.14 1.95
C PHE A 205 14.31 -13.78 2.23
N LEU A 206 14.60 -12.73 1.44
CA LEU A 206 13.96 -11.43 1.59
C LEU A 206 12.44 -11.50 1.43
N VAL A 207 11.95 -12.25 0.43
CA VAL A 207 10.51 -12.46 0.19
C VAL A 207 9.86 -13.25 1.34
N ALA A 208 10.48 -14.33 1.79
CA ALA A 208 9.99 -15.14 2.91
C ALA A 208 9.94 -14.32 4.21
N LEU A 209 10.99 -13.53 4.48
CA LEU A 209 11.05 -12.62 5.61
C LEU A 209 9.94 -11.56 5.54
N ALA A 210 9.68 -10.99 4.36
CA ALA A 210 8.61 -10.03 4.17
C ALA A 210 7.22 -10.65 4.42
N HIS A 211 6.96 -11.85 3.91
CA HIS A 211 5.71 -12.57 4.16
C HIS A 211 5.53 -12.95 5.63
N ALA A 212 6.58 -13.47 6.27
CA ALA A 212 6.57 -13.79 7.70
C ALA A 212 6.31 -12.53 8.55
N ALA A 213 7.02 -11.44 8.25
CA ALA A 213 6.84 -10.15 8.93
C ALA A 213 5.42 -9.59 8.75
N ALA A 214 4.84 -9.72 7.55
CA ALA A 214 3.48 -9.28 7.26
C ALA A 214 2.40 -10.11 7.96
N GLY A 215 2.69 -11.38 8.28
CA GLY A 215 1.78 -12.29 8.98
C GLY A 215 1.74 -12.10 10.50
N LEU A 216 2.70 -11.37 11.09
CA LEU A 216 2.75 -11.18 12.54
C LEU A 216 1.64 -10.24 13.06
N PRO A 217 1.01 -10.55 14.21
CA PRO A 217 0.06 -9.65 14.85
C PRO A 217 0.74 -8.32 15.19
N GLY A 218 0.16 -7.20 14.76
CA GLY A 218 0.77 -5.87 14.91
C GLY A 218 1.77 -5.49 13.80
N ALA A 219 1.83 -6.24 12.69
CA ALA A 219 2.63 -5.85 11.51
C ALA A 219 2.24 -4.48 10.93
N GLN A 220 1.00 -4.05 11.13
CA GLN A 220 0.49 -2.73 10.77
C GLN A 220 -0.40 -2.25 11.90
N VAL A 221 0.05 -1.22 12.62
CA VAL A 221 -0.69 -0.61 13.72
C VAL A 221 -0.96 0.84 13.34
N ALA A 222 -2.22 1.25 13.39
CA ALA A 222 -2.61 2.64 13.16
C ALA A 222 -2.26 3.46 14.39
N VAL A 223 -1.08 4.07 14.41
CA VAL A 223 -0.61 4.88 15.54
C VAL A 223 -0.67 6.36 15.17
N PRO A 224 -1.23 7.24 16.04
CA PRO A 224 -1.25 8.68 15.77
C PRO A 224 0.16 9.22 15.50
N ALA A 225 0.32 10.00 14.42
CA ALA A 225 1.63 10.52 14.02
C ALA A 225 2.33 11.32 15.12
N ALA A 226 1.57 12.12 15.90
CA ALA A 226 2.08 12.88 17.02
C ALA A 226 2.72 12.00 18.10
N ALA A 227 2.16 10.81 18.32
CA ALA A 227 2.71 9.85 19.28
C ALA A 227 4.00 9.21 18.78
N VAL A 228 4.04 8.81 17.51
CA VAL A 228 5.26 8.27 16.88
C VAL A 228 6.37 9.33 16.89
N ALA A 229 6.03 10.60 16.60
CA ALA A 229 6.95 11.72 16.70
C ALA A 229 7.49 11.93 18.11
N GLY A 230 6.62 11.88 19.13
CA GLY A 230 7.00 12.01 20.53
C GLY A 230 7.97 10.91 20.98
N ILE A 231 7.67 9.64 20.65
CA ILE A 231 8.55 8.50 20.98
C ILE A 231 9.89 8.64 20.24
N ALA A 232 9.85 8.96 18.94
CA ALA A 232 11.06 9.13 18.15
C ALA A 232 11.96 10.24 18.72
N ALA A 233 11.37 11.39 19.08
CA ALA A 233 12.09 12.50 19.70
C ALA A 233 12.67 12.13 21.07
N LEU A 234 11.92 11.41 21.91
CA LEU A 234 12.40 10.94 23.21
C LEU A 234 13.57 9.96 23.07
N VAL A 235 13.48 9.00 22.14
CA VAL A 235 14.57 8.05 21.89
C VAL A 235 15.78 8.77 21.28
N ALA A 236 15.59 9.69 20.33
CA ALA A 236 16.68 10.49 19.77
C ALA A 236 17.38 11.35 20.84
N ALA A 237 16.61 12.06 21.67
CA ALA A 237 17.12 12.84 22.80
C ALA A 237 17.82 11.95 23.83
N ALA A 238 17.30 10.73 24.04
CA ALA A 238 17.96 9.75 24.88
C ALA A 238 19.32 9.39 24.28
N LEU A 239 19.43 9.14 22.96
CA LEU A 239 20.63 8.70 22.21
C LEU A 239 21.74 9.76 22.10
N LEU A 240 21.39 11.03 21.99
CA LEU A 240 22.37 12.12 21.91
C LEU A 240 23.24 12.19 23.18
N PRO A 241 24.57 12.39 23.05
CA PRO A 241 25.40 12.64 24.22
C PRO A 241 24.93 13.92 24.90
N GLY A 242 24.71 13.88 26.22
CA GLY A 242 24.47 15.10 26.97
C GLY A 242 25.66 16.05 26.77
N ARG A 243 25.38 17.35 26.56
CA ARG A 243 26.41 18.39 26.62
C ARG A 243 26.92 18.44 28.07
N GLU A 244 27.92 17.63 28.39
CA GLU A 244 28.59 17.67 29.68
C GLU A 244 30.00 18.21 29.43
N GLY A 245 30.34 19.31 30.11
CA GLY A 245 31.71 19.78 30.19
C GLY A 245 32.60 18.76 30.94
N PRO A 246 33.93 18.86 30.82
CA PRO A 246 34.87 17.79 31.22
C PRO A 246 34.94 17.42 32.72
N GLY A 247 34.03 17.89 33.59
CA GLY A 247 34.19 17.81 35.05
C GLY A 247 33.02 17.22 35.87
N ALA A 248 31.96 16.68 35.27
CA ALA A 248 30.79 16.21 36.04
C ALA A 248 31.03 14.80 36.64
N ALA A 249 31.08 14.72 37.98
CA ALA A 249 31.34 13.50 38.75
C ALA A 249 30.46 12.28 38.36
N SER A 250 31.10 11.11 38.28
CA SER A 250 30.57 9.79 37.86
C SER A 250 29.22 9.39 38.48
N ALA A 251 29.02 9.68 39.77
CA ALA A 251 27.77 9.34 40.49
C ALA A 251 26.56 10.15 40.00
N SER A 252 26.75 11.43 39.65
CA SER A 252 25.69 12.31 39.15
C SER A 252 25.23 11.92 37.73
N ARG A 253 26.17 11.34 36.95
CA ARG A 253 25.96 10.85 35.59
C ARG A 253 25.10 9.57 35.59
N ARG A 254 25.39 8.60 36.45
CA ARG A 254 24.58 7.38 36.63
C ARG A 254 23.14 7.70 37.04
N ARG A 255 22.96 8.63 37.98
CA ARG A 255 21.63 9.04 38.49
C ARG A 255 20.80 9.75 37.42
N ARG A 256 21.43 10.59 36.58
CA ARG A 256 20.78 11.27 35.44
C ARG A 256 20.42 10.33 34.29
N VAL A 257 21.30 9.39 33.94
CA VAL A 257 21.00 8.37 32.91
C VAL A 257 19.84 7.47 33.36
N ARG A 258 19.82 7.03 34.62
CA ARG A 258 18.69 6.30 35.20
C ARG A 258 17.39 7.11 35.15
N ARG A 259 17.41 8.40 35.51
CA ARG A 259 16.23 9.27 35.43
C ARG A 259 15.72 9.42 33.99
N ARG A 260 16.60 9.63 33.01
CA ARG A 260 16.22 9.71 31.59
C ARG A 260 15.62 8.40 31.10
N ALA A 261 16.21 7.27 31.45
CA ALA A 261 15.69 5.94 31.11
C ALA A 261 14.31 5.68 31.75
N LEU A 262 14.11 6.08 33.01
CA LEU A 262 12.82 5.96 33.70
C LEU A 262 11.75 6.89 33.12
N VAL A 263 12.11 8.10 32.70
CA VAL A 263 11.18 9.02 32.02
C VAL A 263 10.78 8.48 30.64
N VAL A 264 11.73 7.96 29.87
CA VAL A 264 11.44 7.34 28.57
C VAL A 264 10.59 6.07 28.75
N ALA A 265 10.93 5.21 29.71
CA ALA A 265 10.15 4.02 30.02
C ALA A 265 8.75 4.36 30.54
N GLY A 266 8.63 5.38 31.39
CA GLY A 266 7.35 5.88 31.91
C GLY A 266 6.47 6.49 30.82
N ALA A 267 7.06 7.29 29.91
CA ALA A 267 6.34 7.83 28.76
C ALA A 267 5.90 6.73 27.79
N LEU A 268 6.73 5.70 27.56
CA LEU A 268 6.40 4.56 26.73
C LEU A 268 5.28 3.70 27.35
N ALA A 269 5.31 3.47 28.66
CA ALA A 269 4.28 2.73 29.38
C ALA A 269 2.95 3.50 29.45
N ALA A 270 2.99 4.79 29.77
CA ALA A 270 1.81 5.65 29.75
C ALA A 270 1.18 5.72 28.35
N PHE A 271 2.01 5.78 27.30
CA PHE A 271 1.56 5.70 25.92
C PHE A 271 0.89 4.36 25.56
N LEU A 272 1.50 3.22 25.94
CA LEU A 272 0.91 1.89 25.72
C LEU A 272 -0.43 1.71 26.44
N VAL A 273 -0.60 2.32 27.62
CA VAL A 273 -1.84 2.25 28.40
C VAL A 273 -2.92 3.21 27.89
N LEU A 274 -2.55 4.44 27.50
CA LEU A 274 -3.50 5.46 27.02
C LEU A 274 -3.95 5.22 25.57
N VAL A 275 -3.06 4.67 24.73
CA VAL A 275 -3.31 4.50 23.30
C VAL A 275 -3.62 3.03 22.97
N GLY A 276 -3.12 2.06 23.75
CA GLY A 276 -3.35 0.62 23.55
C GLY A 276 -4.82 0.19 23.38
N PRO A 277 -5.76 0.65 24.21
CA PRO A 277 -7.19 0.33 24.05
C PRO A 277 -7.80 0.95 22.78
N GLY A 278 -7.31 2.13 22.36
CA GLY A 278 -7.68 2.79 21.10
C GLY A 278 -7.09 2.09 19.87
N LEU A 279 -5.88 1.54 19.96
CA LEU A 279 -5.23 0.79 18.88
C LEU A 279 -5.94 -0.53 18.54
N LEU A 280 -6.66 -1.11 19.50
CA LEU A 280 -7.44 -2.34 19.30
C LEU A 280 -8.86 -2.07 18.78
N ARG A 281 -9.35 -0.82 18.87
CA ARG A 281 -10.73 -0.44 18.53
C ARG A 281 -10.84 0.62 17.42
N HIS A 282 -9.76 1.30 17.05
CA HIS A 282 -9.80 2.28 15.98
C HIS A 282 -9.96 1.59 14.62
N GLY A 283 -11.18 1.73 14.08
CA GLY A 283 -11.49 1.40 12.71
C GLY A 283 -12.28 0.10 12.53
N VAL A 284 -12.54 -0.69 13.58
CA VAL A 284 -13.55 -1.75 13.49
C VAL A 284 -14.93 -1.11 13.65
N VAL A 285 -15.57 -0.83 12.53
CA VAL A 285 -16.99 -0.51 12.48
C VAL A 285 -17.72 -1.81 12.80
N GLY A 286 -18.39 -1.86 13.95
CA GLY A 286 -19.21 -3.01 14.32
C GLY A 286 -20.27 -3.33 13.26
N PRO A 287 -20.86 -4.53 13.28
CA PRO A 287 -21.92 -4.91 12.34
C PRO A 287 -23.05 -3.87 12.34
N PRO A 288 -23.79 -3.73 11.23
CA PRO A 288 -24.94 -2.83 11.21
C PRO A 288 -25.95 -3.21 12.31
N PRO A 289 -26.68 -2.23 12.87
CA PRO A 289 -27.80 -2.51 13.77
C PRO A 289 -28.83 -3.45 13.10
N ALA A 290 -29.61 -4.16 13.91
CA ALA A 290 -30.71 -4.98 13.39
C ALA A 290 -31.70 -4.13 12.58
N GLY A 291 -32.21 -4.68 11.47
CA GLY A 291 -33.14 -3.95 10.60
C GLY A 291 -32.49 -2.93 9.67
N VAL A 292 -31.16 -2.93 9.57
CA VAL A 292 -30.38 -2.04 8.69
C VAL A 292 -29.61 -2.83 7.64
N LEU A 293 -29.81 -2.47 6.37
CA LEU A 293 -28.91 -2.87 5.29
C LEU A 293 -27.78 -1.85 5.19
N ARG A 294 -26.55 -2.27 5.49
CA ARG A 294 -25.35 -1.48 5.26
C ARG A 294 -24.73 -1.84 3.93
N VAL A 295 -24.55 -0.83 3.09
CA VAL A 295 -23.80 -0.88 1.83
C VAL A 295 -22.52 -0.10 2.04
N THR A 296 -21.37 -0.73 1.77
CA THR A 296 -20.07 -0.08 1.90
C THR A 296 -19.31 -0.17 0.60
N ALA A 297 -19.07 0.97 -0.03
CA ALA A 297 -18.10 1.09 -1.10
C ALA A 297 -16.68 1.18 -0.51
N LEU A 298 -15.86 0.16 -0.71
CA LEU A 298 -14.54 0.06 -0.07
C LEU A 298 -13.49 0.86 -0.86
N ASP A 299 -12.65 1.63 -0.16
CA ASP A 299 -11.53 2.34 -0.80
C ASP A 299 -10.35 1.38 -1.02
N ILE A 300 -10.39 0.72 -2.18
CA ILE A 300 -9.41 -0.27 -2.64
C ILE A 300 -8.50 0.25 -3.76
N GLY A 301 -8.63 1.52 -4.15
CA GLY A 301 -7.95 2.09 -5.31
C GLY A 301 -8.85 2.10 -6.55
N GLN A 302 -8.26 1.86 -7.72
CA GLN A 302 -9.02 1.72 -8.98
C GLN A 302 -9.58 0.30 -9.07
N GLY A 303 -10.91 0.17 -9.12
CA GLY A 303 -11.63 -1.09 -9.14
C GLY A 303 -12.85 -1.08 -8.22
N ASP A 304 -13.54 -2.22 -8.18
CA ASP A 304 -14.77 -2.40 -7.41
C ASP A 304 -14.59 -3.31 -6.20
N ALA A 305 -15.22 -2.93 -5.09
CA ALA A 305 -15.40 -3.79 -3.93
C ALA A 305 -16.53 -3.23 -3.04
N THR A 306 -17.75 -3.69 -3.30
CA THR A 306 -18.93 -3.30 -2.53
C THR A 306 -19.27 -4.38 -1.50
N LEU A 307 -19.24 -4.02 -0.22
CA LEU A 307 -19.63 -4.90 0.89
C LEU A 307 -21.06 -4.62 1.33
N LEU A 308 -21.88 -5.66 1.38
CA LEU A 308 -23.25 -5.64 1.90
C LEU A 308 -23.32 -6.40 3.23
N GLN A 309 -23.92 -5.77 4.25
CA GLN A 309 -24.12 -6.40 5.55
C GLN A 309 -25.54 -6.15 6.06
N ALA A 310 -26.20 -7.20 6.56
CA ALA A 310 -27.48 -7.13 7.25
C ALA A 310 -27.62 -8.32 8.21
N ASP A 311 -28.14 -8.08 9.42
CA ASP A 311 -28.44 -9.12 10.42
C ASP A 311 -27.32 -10.16 10.66
N GLY A 312 -26.06 -9.72 10.66
CA GLY A 312 -24.89 -10.58 10.88
C GLY A 312 -24.38 -11.35 9.66
N HIS A 313 -25.05 -11.21 8.50
CA HIS A 313 -24.60 -11.76 7.23
C HIS A 313 -23.80 -10.76 6.42
N ALA A 314 -22.86 -11.26 5.60
CA ALA A 314 -21.98 -10.46 4.78
C ALA A 314 -21.87 -11.02 3.35
N VAL A 315 -22.13 -10.16 2.36
CA VAL A 315 -21.93 -10.42 0.94
C VAL A 315 -20.94 -9.42 0.39
N LEU A 316 -19.88 -9.91 -0.25
CA LEU A 316 -18.90 -9.07 -0.93
C LEU A 316 -19.10 -9.17 -2.43
N VAL A 317 -19.21 -8.03 -3.11
CA VAL A 317 -19.33 -7.92 -4.55
C VAL A 317 -18.05 -7.30 -5.09
N ASP A 318 -17.31 -8.08 -5.87
CA ASP A 318 -15.97 -7.81 -6.36
C ASP A 318 -14.93 -7.55 -5.25
N THR A 319 -13.67 -7.50 -5.67
CA THR A 319 -12.51 -7.59 -4.77
C THR A 319 -11.36 -6.66 -5.14
N GLY A 320 -11.53 -5.82 -6.15
CA GLY A 320 -10.49 -4.89 -6.56
C GLY A 320 -9.28 -5.56 -7.23
N PRO A 321 -8.25 -4.73 -7.52
CA PRO A 321 -7.01 -5.19 -8.12
C PRO A 321 -6.17 -6.03 -7.15
N PRO A 322 -5.26 -6.87 -7.67
CA PRO A 322 -4.33 -7.62 -6.83
C PRO A 322 -3.50 -6.68 -5.93
N GLY A 323 -3.40 -7.02 -4.65
CA GLY A 323 -2.64 -6.23 -3.68
C GLY A 323 -3.37 -5.01 -3.11
N ALA A 324 -4.60 -4.75 -3.54
CA ALA A 324 -5.47 -3.76 -2.91
C ALA A 324 -5.64 -4.02 -1.40
N PRO A 325 -5.86 -2.98 -0.58
CA PRO A 325 -6.00 -3.11 0.87
C PRO A 325 -7.31 -3.78 1.35
N LEU A 326 -8.00 -4.56 0.49
CA LEU A 326 -9.31 -5.16 0.72
C LEU A 326 -9.41 -5.92 2.05
N LEU A 327 -8.46 -6.82 2.36
CA LEU A 327 -8.51 -7.60 3.60
C LEU A 327 -8.40 -6.74 4.87
N ALA A 328 -7.76 -5.57 4.78
CA ALA A 328 -7.74 -4.61 5.87
C ALA A 328 -9.10 -3.89 5.98
N GLU A 329 -9.71 -3.52 4.85
CA GLU A 329 -11.06 -2.96 4.78
C GLU A 329 -12.12 -3.92 5.34
N LEU A 330 -12.13 -5.18 4.93
CA LEU A 330 -13.06 -6.21 5.44
C LEU A 330 -12.93 -6.41 6.95
N ARG A 331 -11.69 -6.45 7.46
CA ARG A 331 -11.44 -6.56 8.91
C ARG A 331 -11.94 -5.33 9.67
N ARG A 332 -11.77 -4.15 9.10
CA ARG A 332 -12.31 -2.89 9.64
C ARG A 332 -13.84 -2.86 9.57
N ALA A 333 -14.46 -3.55 8.63
CA ALA A 333 -15.92 -3.74 8.59
C ALA A 333 -16.41 -4.90 9.50
N GLY A 334 -15.53 -5.50 10.31
CA GLY A 334 -15.87 -6.60 11.22
C GLY A 334 -16.18 -7.93 10.51
N VAL A 335 -15.75 -8.09 9.25
CA VAL A 335 -16.02 -9.29 8.45
C VAL A 335 -15.05 -10.41 8.84
N GLY A 336 -15.57 -11.45 9.48
CA GLY A 336 -14.82 -12.68 9.79
C GLY A 336 -15.09 -13.84 8.83
N ARG A 337 -16.19 -13.78 8.08
CA ARG A 337 -16.63 -14.76 7.06
C ARG A 337 -17.49 -14.05 6.02
N LEU A 338 -17.59 -14.62 4.82
CA LEU A 338 -18.51 -14.19 3.78
C LEU A 338 -19.49 -15.31 3.50
N ASP A 339 -20.78 -15.00 3.55
CA ASP A 339 -21.80 -15.96 3.13
C ASP A 339 -21.80 -16.08 1.60
N VAL A 340 -21.59 -14.96 0.89
CA VAL A 340 -21.45 -14.94 -0.57
C VAL A 340 -20.30 -14.02 -0.97
N LEU A 341 -19.44 -14.51 -1.84
CA LEU A 341 -18.53 -13.70 -2.65
C LEU A 341 -19.09 -13.68 -4.08
N VAL A 342 -19.30 -12.50 -4.64
CA VAL A 342 -19.69 -12.31 -6.05
C VAL A 342 -18.46 -11.81 -6.79
N VAL A 343 -18.05 -12.52 -7.84
CA VAL A 343 -17.07 -12.01 -8.81
C VAL A 343 -17.83 -11.75 -10.10
N THR A 344 -17.98 -10.49 -10.45
CA THR A 344 -18.92 -10.05 -11.49
C THR A 344 -18.44 -10.43 -12.89
N HIS A 345 -17.15 -10.33 -13.16
CA HIS A 345 -16.51 -10.73 -14.42
C HIS A 345 -14.99 -10.85 -14.25
N ALA A 346 -14.30 -11.34 -15.30
CA ALA A 346 -12.87 -11.67 -15.28
C ALA A 346 -11.97 -10.47 -15.65
N GLN A 347 -12.07 -9.38 -14.88
CA GLN A 347 -11.14 -8.24 -14.98
C GLN A 347 -10.37 -8.03 -13.69
N ALA A 348 -9.11 -7.61 -13.84
CA ALA A 348 -8.16 -7.61 -12.74
C ALA A 348 -8.60 -6.73 -11.56
N ASP A 349 -9.25 -5.60 -11.85
CA ASP A 349 -9.80 -4.63 -10.90
C ASP A 349 -11.15 -5.05 -10.28
N HIS A 350 -11.66 -6.23 -10.62
CA HIS A 350 -12.84 -6.86 -10.01
C HIS A 350 -12.47 -8.17 -9.30
N GLU A 351 -11.77 -9.10 -9.97
CA GLU A 351 -11.45 -10.42 -9.42
C GLU A 351 -10.09 -10.51 -8.71
N GLY A 352 -9.23 -9.49 -8.87
CA GLY A 352 -7.82 -9.57 -8.50
C GLY A 352 -7.55 -9.80 -7.01
N GLY A 353 -8.45 -9.35 -6.14
CA GLY A 353 -8.39 -9.59 -4.70
C GLY A 353 -8.95 -10.96 -4.25
N ALA A 354 -9.73 -11.64 -5.09
CA ALA A 354 -10.45 -12.86 -4.74
C ALA A 354 -9.55 -14.02 -4.27
N PRO A 355 -8.37 -14.28 -4.88
CA PRO A 355 -7.45 -15.30 -4.35
C PRO A 355 -7.03 -15.05 -2.90
N ALA A 356 -6.80 -13.78 -2.54
CA ALA A 356 -6.39 -13.39 -1.20
C ALA A 356 -7.54 -13.49 -0.19
N VAL A 357 -8.78 -13.20 -0.62
CA VAL A 357 -10.02 -13.38 0.17
C VAL A 357 -10.24 -14.87 0.43
N LEU A 358 -10.33 -15.69 -0.61
CA LEU A 358 -10.56 -17.13 -0.52
C LEU A 358 -9.47 -17.86 0.29
N ALA A 359 -8.23 -17.38 0.25
CA ALA A 359 -7.17 -17.95 1.07
C ALA A 359 -7.37 -17.70 2.57
N ARG A 360 -7.92 -16.54 2.96
CA ARG A 360 -7.89 -16.06 4.36
C ARG A 360 -9.24 -16.05 5.06
N LEU A 361 -10.33 -15.90 4.34
CA LEU A 361 -11.69 -15.85 4.89
C LEU A 361 -12.46 -17.13 4.51
N PRO A 362 -13.28 -17.68 5.42
CA PRO A 362 -14.31 -18.64 5.04
C PRO A 362 -15.31 -17.97 4.08
N VAL A 363 -15.58 -18.63 2.95
CA VAL A 363 -16.56 -18.20 1.95
C VAL A 363 -17.45 -19.40 1.64
N ASP A 364 -18.75 -19.27 1.87
CA ASP A 364 -19.69 -20.40 1.68
C ASP A 364 -20.04 -20.58 0.20
N VAL A 365 -20.38 -19.49 -0.49
CA VAL A 365 -20.73 -19.49 -1.92
C VAL A 365 -19.88 -18.47 -2.69
N LEU A 366 -19.32 -18.89 -3.82
CA LEU A 366 -18.81 -18.01 -4.87
C LEU A 366 -19.84 -17.95 -6.00
N LEU A 367 -20.48 -16.80 -6.18
CA LEU A 367 -21.30 -16.52 -7.35
C LEU A 367 -20.40 -16.01 -8.48
N ASP A 368 -20.26 -16.82 -9.52
CA ASP A 368 -19.20 -16.72 -10.51
C ASP A 368 -19.71 -16.17 -11.86
N GLY A 369 -19.31 -14.93 -12.18
CA GLY A 369 -19.62 -14.24 -13.43
C GLY A 369 -18.50 -14.28 -14.46
N ARG A 370 -17.39 -14.99 -14.19
CA ARG A 370 -16.20 -15.02 -15.07
C ARG A 370 -16.45 -15.78 -16.38
N GLY A 371 -17.58 -16.48 -16.52
CA GLY A 371 -17.97 -17.15 -17.76
C GLY A 371 -17.02 -18.26 -18.22
N GLY A 372 -16.21 -18.82 -17.32
CA GLY A 372 -15.20 -19.83 -17.64
C GLY A 372 -13.85 -19.26 -18.11
N ASP A 373 -13.61 -17.96 -17.93
CA ASP A 373 -12.32 -17.33 -18.25
C ASP A 373 -11.14 -18.06 -17.59
N ARG A 374 -10.01 -18.11 -18.33
CA ARG A 374 -8.79 -18.81 -17.93
C ARG A 374 -7.56 -17.90 -17.96
N SER A 375 -7.75 -16.58 -17.86
CA SER A 375 -6.67 -15.63 -17.66
C SER A 375 -5.82 -15.99 -16.42
N PRO A 376 -4.59 -15.46 -16.32
CA PRO A 376 -3.77 -15.68 -15.13
C PRO A 376 -4.47 -15.28 -13.82
N GLY A 377 -5.30 -14.22 -13.85
CA GLY A 377 -6.13 -13.78 -12.71
C GLY A 377 -7.13 -14.85 -12.30
N SER A 378 -7.96 -15.29 -13.25
CA SER A 378 -9.00 -16.30 -13.01
C SER A 378 -8.43 -17.64 -12.55
N ARG A 379 -7.29 -18.08 -13.11
CA ARG A 379 -6.59 -19.32 -12.67
C ARG A 379 -6.01 -19.24 -11.26
N ALA A 380 -5.74 -18.04 -10.75
CA ALA A 380 -5.22 -17.87 -9.40
C ALA A 380 -6.23 -18.26 -8.31
N LEU A 381 -7.53 -18.38 -8.65
CA LEU A 381 -8.58 -18.82 -7.73
C LEU A 381 -8.63 -20.34 -7.55
N ASP A 382 -8.11 -21.13 -8.50
CA ASP A 382 -8.21 -22.61 -8.49
C ASP A 382 -7.58 -23.22 -7.22
N GLY A 383 -6.40 -22.73 -6.83
CA GLY A 383 -5.69 -23.21 -5.63
C GLY A 383 -6.45 -22.92 -4.32
N PRO A 384 -6.86 -21.67 -4.06
CA PRO A 384 -7.73 -21.33 -2.92
C PRO A 384 -9.06 -22.10 -2.90
N LEU A 385 -9.73 -22.24 -4.05
CA LEU A 385 -11.00 -22.96 -4.17
C LEU A 385 -10.82 -24.46 -3.90
N ALA A 386 -9.73 -25.08 -4.35
CA ALA A 386 -9.44 -26.49 -4.08
C ALA A 386 -9.16 -26.77 -2.59
N ARG A 387 -8.72 -25.75 -1.83
CA ARG A 387 -8.36 -25.87 -0.41
C ARG A 387 -9.51 -25.61 0.56
N ARG A 388 -10.64 -25.08 0.09
CA ARG A 388 -11.82 -24.77 0.93
C ARG A 388 -13.07 -25.38 0.33
N HIS A 389 -14.04 -25.70 1.16
CA HIS A 389 -15.37 -26.14 0.71
C HIS A 389 -16.24 -24.95 0.28
N THR A 390 -15.75 -24.11 -0.63
CA THR A 390 -16.53 -23.01 -1.21
C THR A 390 -17.34 -23.54 -2.39
N ARG A 391 -18.67 -23.39 -2.34
CA ARG A 391 -19.55 -23.78 -3.43
C ARG A 391 -19.49 -22.75 -4.55
N VAL A 392 -18.96 -23.13 -5.70
CA VAL A 392 -18.95 -22.27 -6.90
C VAL A 392 -20.26 -22.43 -7.65
N VAL A 393 -20.95 -21.33 -7.92
CA VAL A 393 -22.23 -21.28 -8.62
C VAL A 393 -22.11 -20.30 -9.79
N PRO A 394 -22.26 -20.74 -11.05
CA PRO A 394 -22.31 -19.82 -12.18
C PRO A 394 -23.49 -18.86 -12.05
N ALA A 395 -23.22 -17.57 -12.24
CA ALA A 395 -24.25 -16.54 -12.20
C ALA A 395 -25.11 -16.55 -13.47
N ALA A 396 -26.42 -16.50 -13.29
CA ALA A 396 -27.37 -16.41 -14.39
C ALA A 396 -28.63 -15.62 -13.97
N ALA A 397 -29.19 -14.88 -14.92
CA ALA A 397 -30.40 -14.11 -14.78
C ALA A 397 -31.54 -14.97 -14.22
N GLY A 398 -32.28 -14.41 -13.26
CA GLY A 398 -33.37 -15.08 -12.56
C GLY A 398 -32.96 -15.82 -11.28
N GLN A 399 -31.66 -16.04 -11.04
CA GLN A 399 -31.19 -16.59 -9.78
C GLN A 399 -31.44 -15.63 -8.61
N VAL A 400 -31.79 -16.18 -7.45
CA VAL A 400 -31.91 -15.43 -6.19
C VAL A 400 -31.13 -16.16 -5.12
N VAL A 401 -30.05 -15.53 -4.64
CA VAL A 401 -29.26 -16.01 -3.50
C VAL A 401 -29.78 -15.32 -2.24
N ARG A 402 -30.19 -16.09 -1.23
CA ARG A 402 -30.68 -15.56 0.04
C ARG A 402 -29.77 -15.96 1.19
N VAL A 403 -29.44 -14.97 2.03
CA VAL A 403 -28.67 -15.16 3.24
C VAL A 403 -29.32 -14.32 4.35
N GLY A 404 -29.97 -14.99 5.30
CA GLY A 404 -30.82 -14.30 6.28
C GLY A 404 -31.90 -13.46 5.59
N THR A 405 -31.96 -12.18 5.94
CA THR A 405 -32.88 -11.19 5.33
C THR A 405 -32.36 -10.60 4.02
N LEU A 406 -31.08 -10.81 3.69
CA LEU A 406 -30.45 -10.29 2.49
C LEU A 406 -30.73 -11.21 1.30
N ALA A 407 -31.33 -10.64 0.26
CA ALA A 407 -31.60 -11.32 -1.00
C ALA A 407 -30.87 -10.62 -2.14
N LEU A 408 -30.05 -11.37 -2.86
CA LEU A 408 -29.35 -10.94 -4.07
C LEU A 408 -30.02 -11.59 -5.29
N ARG A 409 -30.73 -10.80 -6.08
CA ARG A 409 -31.37 -11.25 -7.33
C ARG A 409 -30.49 -10.89 -8.52
N VAL A 410 -30.06 -11.89 -9.27
CA VAL A 410 -29.28 -11.72 -10.50
C VAL A 410 -30.21 -11.37 -11.65
N LEU A 411 -29.95 -10.24 -12.31
CA LEU A 411 -30.69 -9.76 -13.48
C LEU A 411 -29.98 -10.10 -14.80
N TRP A 412 -28.65 -10.19 -14.77
CA TRP A 412 -27.78 -10.47 -15.92
C TRP A 412 -26.52 -11.20 -15.42
N PRO A 413 -25.84 -12.07 -16.20
CA PRO A 413 -26.03 -12.42 -17.61
C PRO A 413 -27.11 -13.48 -17.88
N PRO A 414 -27.58 -13.66 -19.13
CA PRO A 414 -28.45 -14.77 -19.47
C PRO A 414 -27.72 -16.11 -19.27
N PRO A 415 -28.47 -17.21 -19.00
CA PRO A 415 -27.87 -18.53 -18.81
C PRO A 415 -27.05 -18.97 -20.03
N GLY A 416 -25.95 -19.68 -19.77
CA GLY A 416 -25.08 -20.24 -20.81
C GLY A 416 -23.68 -19.62 -20.81
N PRO A 417 -22.73 -20.22 -21.56
CA PRO A 417 -21.35 -19.76 -21.60
C PRO A 417 -21.23 -18.37 -22.23
N ALA A 418 -20.16 -17.66 -21.88
CA ALA A 418 -19.75 -16.45 -22.59
C ALA A 418 -19.43 -16.79 -24.06
N VAL A 419 -19.80 -15.90 -24.98
CA VAL A 419 -19.37 -16.05 -26.37
C VAL A 419 -17.91 -15.60 -26.43
N PRO A 420 -16.98 -16.40 -26.99
CA PRO A 420 -15.58 -16.00 -27.06
C PRO A 420 -15.41 -14.65 -27.76
N GLY A 421 -14.61 -13.76 -27.18
CA GLY A 421 -14.32 -12.44 -27.74
C GLY A 421 -15.34 -11.35 -27.43
N THR A 422 -16.40 -11.63 -26.66
CA THR A 422 -17.24 -10.56 -26.11
C THR A 422 -16.49 -9.77 -25.04
N ASP A 423 -16.80 -8.48 -24.93
CA ASP A 423 -16.33 -7.67 -23.82
C ASP A 423 -16.79 -8.31 -22.49
N PRO A 424 -15.86 -8.58 -21.54
CA PRO A 424 -16.22 -9.05 -20.20
C PRO A 424 -17.24 -8.15 -19.49
N ASN A 425 -17.23 -6.84 -19.76
CA ASN A 425 -18.14 -5.86 -19.15
C ASN A 425 -19.60 -6.11 -19.57
N ASP A 426 -19.80 -6.48 -20.83
CA ASP A 426 -21.12 -6.80 -21.39
C ASP A 426 -21.74 -8.06 -20.77
N ARG A 427 -20.95 -8.87 -20.06
CA ARG A 427 -21.43 -10.06 -19.34
C ARG A 427 -21.22 -9.99 -17.83
N ALA A 428 -20.85 -8.81 -17.31
CA ALA A 428 -20.71 -8.60 -15.87
C ALA A 428 -22.03 -8.83 -15.14
N ILE A 429 -21.97 -9.44 -13.95
CA ILE A 429 -23.17 -9.68 -13.14
C ILE A 429 -23.84 -8.35 -12.79
N VAL A 430 -25.10 -8.21 -13.21
CA VAL A 430 -25.99 -7.14 -12.72
C VAL A 430 -26.94 -7.77 -11.72
N ALA A 431 -27.03 -7.20 -10.52
CA ALA A 431 -27.86 -7.74 -9.45
C ALA A 431 -28.54 -6.65 -8.62
N VAL A 432 -29.71 -6.97 -8.08
CA VAL A 432 -30.38 -6.17 -7.06
C VAL A 432 -30.24 -6.87 -5.72
N ALA A 433 -29.55 -6.21 -4.80
CA ALA A 433 -29.54 -6.62 -3.40
C ALA A 433 -30.70 -5.93 -2.65
N SER A 434 -31.35 -6.67 -1.75
CA SER A 434 -32.45 -6.14 -0.96
C SER A 434 -32.48 -6.74 0.43
N ALA A 435 -32.80 -5.90 1.43
CA ALA A 435 -33.08 -6.28 2.80
C ALA A 435 -33.86 -5.15 3.49
N HIS A 436 -34.79 -5.49 4.39
CA HIS A 436 -35.59 -4.52 5.16
C HIS A 436 -36.29 -3.43 4.32
N GLY A 437 -36.73 -3.78 3.10
CA GLY A 437 -37.37 -2.86 2.16
C GLY A 437 -36.41 -1.96 1.37
N ALA A 438 -35.12 -1.96 1.70
CA ALA A 438 -34.10 -1.23 0.95
C ALA A 438 -33.66 -2.00 -0.30
N ARG A 439 -33.31 -1.28 -1.37
CA ARG A 439 -32.89 -1.85 -2.66
C ARG A 439 -31.60 -1.19 -3.17
N VAL A 440 -30.67 -2.03 -3.60
CA VAL A 440 -29.34 -1.61 -4.09
C VAL A 440 -29.12 -2.24 -5.46
N LEU A 441 -28.91 -1.42 -6.49
CA LEU A 441 -28.52 -1.91 -7.81
C LEU A 441 -26.99 -1.96 -7.90
N LEU A 442 -26.48 -3.15 -8.17
CA LEU A 442 -25.08 -3.45 -8.41
C LEU A 442 -24.91 -3.71 -9.90
N THR A 443 -24.25 -2.79 -10.60
CA THR A 443 -24.10 -2.86 -12.05
C THR A 443 -22.74 -3.40 -12.50
N ALA A 444 -21.77 -3.51 -11.59
CA ALA A 444 -20.37 -3.74 -11.96
C ALA A 444 -19.97 -2.78 -13.08
N ASP A 445 -19.52 -3.31 -14.22
CA ASP A 445 -19.10 -2.52 -15.38
C ASP A 445 -20.07 -2.60 -16.54
N ALA A 446 -21.29 -3.11 -16.31
CA ALA A 446 -22.36 -3.12 -17.30
C ALA A 446 -22.97 -1.72 -17.44
N GLU A 447 -22.83 -1.13 -18.62
CA GLU A 447 -23.37 0.18 -18.98
C GLU A 447 -24.78 0.09 -19.60
N SER A 448 -25.31 1.22 -20.07
CA SER A 448 -26.65 1.31 -20.63
C SER A 448 -27.07 0.29 -21.69
N PRO A 449 -26.20 -0.21 -22.60
CA PRO A 449 -26.60 -1.25 -23.56
C PRO A 449 -27.06 -2.55 -22.88
N VAL A 450 -26.49 -2.87 -21.71
CA VAL A 450 -26.88 -4.03 -20.90
C VAL A 450 -28.04 -3.68 -19.97
N LEU A 451 -28.03 -2.49 -19.36
CA LEU A 451 -28.97 -2.13 -18.30
C LEU A 451 -30.37 -1.75 -18.81
N ALA A 452 -30.46 -1.02 -19.93
CA ALA A 452 -31.73 -0.53 -20.48
C ALA A 452 -32.78 -1.63 -20.74
N PRO A 453 -32.45 -2.81 -21.31
CA PRO A 453 -33.44 -3.85 -21.55
C PRO A 453 -33.90 -4.61 -20.29
N LEU A 454 -33.30 -4.38 -19.11
CA LEU A 454 -33.57 -5.18 -17.90
C LEU A 454 -34.87 -4.79 -17.17
N GLY A 455 -35.58 -3.75 -17.61
CA GLY A 455 -36.82 -3.29 -16.96
C GLY A 455 -36.58 -2.89 -15.51
N LEU A 456 -35.59 -2.01 -15.30
CA LEU A 456 -35.16 -1.61 -13.97
C LEU A 456 -36.26 -0.79 -13.26
N THR A 457 -36.20 -0.78 -11.93
CA THR A 457 -37.19 -0.12 -11.08
C THR A 457 -36.47 0.73 -10.03
N PRO A 458 -37.16 1.68 -9.37
CA PRO A 458 -36.50 2.57 -8.42
C PRO A 458 -35.71 1.84 -7.33
N VAL A 459 -34.52 2.35 -7.03
CA VAL A 459 -33.59 1.82 -6.01
C VAL A 459 -33.14 2.89 -5.03
N ASP A 460 -32.74 2.51 -3.82
CA ASP A 460 -32.19 3.45 -2.85
C ASP A 460 -30.74 3.82 -3.18
N VAL A 461 -29.95 2.82 -3.59
CA VAL A 461 -28.52 2.97 -3.87
C VAL A 461 -28.19 2.40 -5.24
N LEU A 462 -27.44 3.16 -6.04
CA LEU A 462 -26.85 2.74 -7.30
C LEU A 462 -25.33 2.68 -7.16
N LYS A 463 -24.72 1.50 -7.40
CA LYS A 463 -23.30 1.44 -7.77
C LYS A 463 -23.18 1.91 -9.21
N VAL A 464 -22.47 3.01 -9.46
CA VAL A 464 -22.36 3.62 -10.78
C VAL A 464 -21.44 2.78 -11.66
N SER A 465 -21.94 2.36 -12.82
CA SER A 465 -21.22 1.46 -13.73
C SER A 465 -19.82 1.94 -14.08
N HIS A 466 -18.89 0.99 -14.20
CA HIS A 466 -17.59 1.18 -14.86
C HIS A 466 -16.83 2.41 -14.36
N HIS A 467 -16.81 2.55 -13.02
CA HIS A 467 -16.14 3.64 -12.30
C HIS A 467 -16.58 5.07 -12.69
N GLY A 468 -17.73 5.19 -13.38
CA GLY A 468 -18.20 6.44 -13.97
C GLY A 468 -17.55 6.77 -15.32
N SER A 469 -17.28 5.77 -16.15
CA SER A 469 -16.98 5.89 -17.58
C SER A 469 -18.05 6.69 -18.35
N ALA A 470 -17.79 6.98 -19.62
CA ALA A 470 -18.73 7.68 -20.47
C ALA A 470 -19.87 6.74 -20.91
N ASP A 471 -21.08 7.00 -20.43
CA ASP A 471 -22.28 6.25 -20.83
C ASP A 471 -23.38 7.22 -21.31
N PRO A 472 -23.64 7.30 -22.63
CA PRO A 472 -24.68 8.16 -23.18
C PRO A 472 -26.10 7.82 -22.73
N GLY A 473 -26.38 6.57 -22.38
CA GLY A 473 -27.71 6.11 -21.96
C GLY A 473 -27.99 6.29 -20.46
N LEU A 474 -26.98 6.68 -19.67
CA LEU A 474 -27.09 6.82 -18.22
C LEU A 474 -28.18 7.82 -17.80
N GLU A 475 -28.36 8.92 -18.53
CA GLU A 475 -29.40 9.91 -18.22
C GLU A 475 -30.81 9.31 -18.24
N GLY A 476 -31.11 8.48 -19.24
CA GLY A 476 -32.38 7.76 -19.33
C GLY A 476 -32.55 6.75 -18.18
N LEU A 477 -31.50 5.98 -17.89
CA LEU A 477 -31.51 5.03 -16.77
C LEU A 477 -31.76 5.71 -15.42
N LEU A 478 -31.17 6.88 -15.18
CA LEU A 478 -31.34 7.61 -13.92
C LEU A 478 -32.77 8.12 -13.72
N GLN A 479 -33.51 8.42 -14.80
CA GLN A 479 -34.92 8.80 -14.72
C GLN A 479 -35.83 7.65 -14.25
N GLU A 480 -35.48 6.42 -14.62
CA GLU A 480 -36.17 5.20 -14.20
C GLU A 480 -35.75 4.75 -12.79
N LEU A 481 -34.43 4.74 -12.52
CA LEU A 481 -33.84 4.25 -11.28
C LEU A 481 -34.05 5.18 -10.08
N ARG A 482 -34.09 6.49 -10.31
CA ARG A 482 -34.25 7.55 -9.30
C ARG A 482 -33.47 7.26 -8.00
N PRO A 483 -32.16 6.97 -8.06
CA PRO A 483 -31.41 6.55 -6.89
C PRO A 483 -31.28 7.71 -5.89
N ARG A 484 -31.52 7.42 -4.62
CA ARG A 484 -31.30 8.41 -3.54
C ARG A 484 -29.81 8.67 -3.34
N ILE A 485 -28.99 7.64 -3.55
CA ILE A 485 -27.54 7.68 -3.39
C ILE A 485 -26.89 6.97 -4.57
N ALA A 486 -25.89 7.61 -5.18
CA ALA A 486 -25.04 7.01 -6.20
C ALA A 486 -23.61 6.87 -5.67
N LEU A 487 -23.07 5.66 -5.70
CA LEU A 487 -21.73 5.31 -5.27
C LEU A 487 -20.83 5.12 -6.49
N VAL A 488 -19.80 5.95 -6.62
CA VAL A 488 -18.78 5.83 -7.66
C VAL A 488 -17.52 5.24 -7.02
N GLU A 489 -17.25 3.98 -7.30
CA GLU A 489 -16.02 3.29 -6.87
C GLU A 489 -14.92 3.60 -7.89
N VAL A 490 -13.93 4.42 -7.49
CA VAL A 490 -12.88 4.92 -8.38
C VAL A 490 -11.62 5.30 -7.60
N GLY A 491 -10.45 5.12 -8.20
CA GLY A 491 -9.17 5.39 -7.55
C GLY A 491 -8.77 6.87 -7.57
N ARG A 492 -8.17 7.37 -6.48
CA ARG A 492 -7.61 8.74 -6.37
C ARG A 492 -6.53 9.07 -7.41
N HIS A 493 -5.78 8.07 -7.83
CA HIS A 493 -4.72 8.19 -8.82
C HIS A 493 -5.03 7.38 -10.07
N ASN A 494 -6.32 7.25 -10.43
CA ASN A 494 -6.70 6.56 -11.65
C ASN A 494 -6.19 7.33 -12.88
N THR A 495 -5.62 6.58 -13.83
CA THR A 495 -5.10 7.12 -15.09
C THR A 495 -6.10 7.03 -16.24
N TYR A 496 -7.25 6.41 -16.01
CA TYR A 496 -8.30 6.18 -17.01
C TYR A 496 -9.15 7.44 -17.29
N GLY A 497 -9.05 8.45 -16.42
CA GLY A 497 -9.83 9.69 -16.56
C GLY A 497 -11.25 9.58 -16.00
N HIS A 498 -11.51 8.56 -15.16
CA HIS A 498 -12.80 8.35 -14.52
C HIS A 498 -12.89 9.08 -13.16
N PRO A 499 -14.10 9.42 -12.69
CA PRO A 499 -15.34 9.45 -13.47
C PRO A 499 -15.32 10.62 -14.46
N VAL A 500 -15.89 10.44 -15.64
CA VAL A 500 -15.89 11.49 -16.67
C VAL A 500 -16.86 12.62 -16.31
N PRO A 501 -16.60 13.88 -16.74
CA PRO A 501 -17.46 15.01 -16.40
C PRO A 501 -18.92 14.87 -16.84
N ALA A 502 -19.19 14.20 -17.97
CA ALA A 502 -20.56 13.97 -18.46
C ALA A 502 -21.36 13.11 -17.49
N THR A 503 -20.81 11.97 -17.06
CA THR A 503 -21.40 11.06 -16.07
C THR A 503 -21.66 11.77 -14.75
N MET A 504 -20.73 12.59 -14.28
CA MET A 504 -20.94 13.37 -13.05
C MET A 504 -22.07 14.39 -13.18
N ARG A 505 -22.26 15.01 -14.35
CA ARG A 505 -23.40 15.92 -14.61
C ARG A 505 -24.73 15.17 -14.63
N ALA A 506 -24.78 14.02 -15.30
CA ALA A 506 -25.97 13.17 -15.32
C ALA A 506 -26.39 12.74 -13.90
N LEU A 507 -25.43 12.29 -13.09
CA LEU A 507 -25.68 11.91 -11.69
C LEU A 507 -26.15 13.10 -10.83
N ALA A 508 -25.58 14.30 -11.04
CA ALA A 508 -26.01 15.50 -10.33
C ALA A 508 -27.43 15.93 -10.74
N ALA A 509 -27.77 15.83 -12.03
CA ALA A 509 -29.09 16.17 -12.55
C ALA A 509 -30.20 15.22 -12.03
N ALA A 510 -29.85 13.97 -11.69
CA ALA A 510 -30.78 13.03 -11.08
C ALA A 510 -31.21 13.40 -9.64
N GLY A 511 -30.54 14.36 -9.00
CA GLY A 511 -30.93 14.92 -7.70
C GLY A 511 -30.59 14.07 -6.47
N GLY A 512 -29.93 12.91 -6.65
CA GLY A 512 -29.45 12.05 -5.57
C GLY A 512 -28.11 12.51 -4.97
N VAL A 513 -27.74 11.92 -3.82
CA VAL A 513 -26.43 12.15 -3.20
C VAL A 513 -25.36 11.32 -3.92
N VAL A 514 -24.39 11.99 -4.54
CA VAL A 514 -23.26 11.32 -5.19
C VAL A 514 -22.08 11.22 -4.22
N ARG A 515 -21.51 10.02 -4.06
CA ARG A 515 -20.30 9.77 -3.26
C ARG A 515 -19.25 9.07 -4.10
N ARG A 516 -17.97 9.37 -3.84
CA ARG A 516 -16.86 8.83 -4.62
C ARG A 516 -15.72 8.37 -3.72
N THR A 517 -15.22 7.15 -3.92
CA THR A 517 -14.17 6.60 -3.04
C THR A 517 -12.83 7.34 -3.19
N ASP A 518 -12.54 7.91 -4.36
CA ASP A 518 -11.35 8.73 -4.58
C ASP A 518 -11.27 10.00 -3.70
N ARG A 519 -12.43 10.57 -3.37
CA ARG A 519 -12.55 11.78 -2.53
C ARG A 519 -12.87 11.44 -1.08
N ASP A 520 -13.85 10.57 -0.89
CA ASP A 520 -14.49 10.29 0.39
C ASP A 520 -13.84 9.11 1.14
N GLY A 521 -12.93 8.38 0.48
CA GLY A 521 -12.41 7.10 1.00
C GLY A 521 -13.52 6.06 1.06
N THR A 522 -13.45 5.13 2.02
CA THR A 522 -14.50 4.13 2.22
C THR A 522 -15.82 4.82 2.58
N VAL A 523 -16.87 4.59 1.78
CA VAL A 523 -18.19 5.20 1.96
C VAL A 523 -19.17 4.15 2.46
N ARG A 524 -19.82 4.43 3.59
CA ARG A 524 -20.84 3.59 4.22
C ARG A 524 -22.20 4.24 4.11
N VAL A 525 -23.18 3.46 3.67
CA VAL A 525 -24.58 3.83 3.57
C VAL A 525 -25.39 2.84 4.39
N ASP A 526 -26.04 3.33 5.44
CA ASP A 526 -26.94 2.53 6.28
C ASP A 526 -28.39 2.86 5.89
N LEU A 527 -29.14 1.83 5.47
CA LEU A 527 -30.52 1.91 5.02
C LEU A 527 -31.42 1.18 6.02
N GLY A 528 -32.32 1.89 6.70
CA GLY A 528 -33.23 1.30 7.67
C GLY A 528 -34.30 2.28 8.15
N GLY A 529 -35.51 1.77 8.46
CA GLY A 529 -36.63 2.60 8.93
C GLY A 529 -37.03 3.73 7.96
N GLY A 530 -36.88 3.50 6.65
CA GLY A 530 -37.13 4.50 5.59
C GLY A 530 -36.05 5.60 5.46
N ARG A 531 -35.03 5.61 6.32
CA ARG A 531 -33.95 6.59 6.31
C ARG A 531 -32.67 6.00 5.72
N ALA A 532 -31.87 6.88 5.14
CA ALA A 532 -30.53 6.58 4.65
C ALA A 532 -29.53 7.50 5.35
N THR A 533 -28.49 6.94 5.96
CA THR A 533 -27.39 7.72 6.54
C THR A 533 -26.08 7.38 5.86
N VAL A 534 -25.30 8.41 5.50
CA VAL A 534 -24.06 8.26 4.75
C VAL A 534 -22.87 8.73 5.58
N ALA A 535 -21.87 7.86 5.75
CA ALA A 535 -20.62 8.17 6.42
C ALA A 535 -19.43 7.92 5.47
N ALA A 536 -18.44 8.82 5.48
CA ALA A 536 -17.24 8.72 4.67
C ALA A 536 -16.00 8.63 5.57
N ALA A 537 -14.98 7.87 5.15
CA ALA A 537 -13.72 7.75 5.89
C ALA A 537 -12.90 9.05 5.86
N ARG A 538 -13.00 9.81 4.77
CA ARG A 538 -12.40 11.14 4.63
C ARG A 538 -13.52 12.17 4.73
N ALA A 539 -13.42 13.07 5.71
CA ALA A 539 -14.30 14.24 5.74
C ALA A 539 -13.92 15.13 4.55
N THR A 540 -14.89 15.46 3.70
CA THR A 540 -14.74 16.54 2.74
C THR A 540 -14.53 17.83 3.54
N GLY A 541 -13.28 18.31 3.59
CA GLY A 541 -13.04 19.71 3.93
C GLY A 541 -13.85 20.55 2.95
N GLY A 542 -14.84 21.27 3.45
CA GLY A 542 -15.64 22.18 2.64
C GLY A 542 -14.71 23.21 2.01
N ALA A 543 -14.47 23.08 0.70
CA ALA A 543 -14.23 24.23 -0.15
C ALA A 543 -15.62 24.64 -0.65
N GLY A 544 -16.17 25.68 -0.04
CA GLY A 544 -17.45 26.26 -0.43
C GLY A 544 -17.35 27.04 -1.75
N ALA A 545 -18.55 27.22 -2.30
CA ALA A 545 -18.93 28.09 -3.42
C ALA A 545 -18.39 27.69 -4.80
#